data_AF-A0A1U7J2H2-F1
#
_entry.id   AF-A0A1U7J2H2-F1
#
_cell.length_a   1.000
_cell.length_b   1.000
_cell.length_c   1.000
_cell.angle_alpha   90.00
_cell.angle_beta   90.00
_cell.angle_gamma   90.00
#
_symmetry.space_group_name_H-M   'P 1'
#
loop_
_entity.id
_entity.type
_entity.pdbx_description
1 polymer ?
#
loop_
_entity_poly.entity_id
_entity_poly.type
_entity_poly.pdbx_seq_one_letter_code
_entity_poly.pdbx_strand_id
1 'polypeptide(L)' 'MNTSFEATNSQYYALEKARESFGRQWKAKLRVCWETGVYPRSLCQYKPELQHVRNGGGPNWLTQFRFDG' A
#
# COMPACT_ATOMS: atom_id res chain seq x y z
N MET A 1 -1.62 -21.20 8.54
CA MET A 1 -2.86 -20.39 8.38
C MET A 1 -2.63 -19.46 7.21
N ASN A 2 -3.22 -19.75 6.03
CA ASN A 2 -3.23 -18.80 4.92
C ASN A 2 -4.37 -17.80 5.18
N THR A 3 -4.11 -16.80 6.03
CA THR A 3 -4.98 -15.64 6.15
C THR A 3 -4.75 -14.77 4.91
N SER A 4 -5.62 -14.92 3.92
CA SER A 4 -5.72 -13.96 2.81
C SER A 4 -6.07 -12.60 3.41
N PHE A 5 -5.09 -11.71 3.47
CA PHE A 5 -5.31 -10.34 3.91
C PHE A 5 -6.26 -9.64 2.91
N GLU A 6 -7.33 -9.04 3.42
CA GLU A 6 -8.26 -8.25 2.65
C GLU A 6 -8.17 -6.79 3.09
N ALA A 7 -7.95 -5.89 2.14
CA ALA A 7 -7.80 -4.48 2.43
C ALA A 7 -9.17 -3.86 2.73
N THR A 8 -9.28 -3.12 3.82
CA THR A 8 -10.50 -2.33 4.12
C THR A 8 -10.64 -1.16 3.14
N ASN A 9 -11.82 -0.53 3.08
CA ASN A 9 -12.05 0.63 2.21
C ASN A 9 -11.03 1.76 2.41
N SER A 10 -10.65 2.06 3.66
CA SER A 10 -9.64 3.09 3.95
C SER A 10 -8.25 2.69 3.47
N GLN A 11 -7.90 1.40 3.58
CA GLN A 11 -6.63 0.87 3.09
C GLN A 11 -6.60 0.84 1.56
N TYR A 12 -7.71 0.49 0.92
CA TYR A 12 -7.87 0.54 -0.53
C TYR A 12 -7.70 1.97 -1.06
N TYR A 13 -8.35 2.94 -0.42
CA TYR A 13 -8.20 4.36 -0.75
C TYR A 13 -6.75 4.85 -0.57
N ALA A 14 -6.08 4.44 0.50
CA ALA A 14 -4.66 4.75 0.71
C ALA A 14 -3.76 4.16 -0.40
N LEU A 15 -4.04 2.93 -0.84
CA LEU A 15 -3.35 2.28 -1.95
C LEU A 15 -3.63 3.00 -3.27
N GLU A 16 -4.86 3.45 -3.50
CA GLU A 16 -5.23 4.26 -4.67
C GLU A 16 -4.44 5.57 -4.69
N LYS A 17 -4.35 6.28 -3.56
CA LYS A 17 -3.55 7.50 -3.46
C LYS A 17 -2.06 7.24 -3.66
N ALA A 18 -1.55 6.10 -3.21
CA ALA A 18 -0.19 5.67 -3.52
C ALA A 18 0.00 5.41 -5.02
N ARG A 19 -0.98 4.79 -5.69
CA ARG A 19 -1.01 4.60 -7.15
C ARG A 19 -1.00 5.92 -7.90
N GLU A 20 -1.84 6.86 -7.52
CA GLU A 20 -1.89 8.20 -8.11
C GLU A 20 -0.56 8.95 -7.91
N SER A 21 0.00 8.92 -6.70
CA SER A 21 1.23 9.65 -6.36
C SER A 21 2.48 9.11 -7.07
N PHE A 22 2.58 7.79 -7.24
CA PHE A 22 3.78 7.14 -7.77
C PHE A 22 3.64 6.64 -9.22
N GLY A 23 2.44 6.63 -9.77
CA GLY A 23 2.15 6.20 -11.14
C GLY A 23 2.41 4.71 -11.36
N ARG A 24 2.94 4.35 -12.53
CA ARG A 24 3.13 2.95 -12.95
C ARG A 24 4.01 2.13 -11.99
N GLN A 25 4.93 2.79 -11.28
CA GLN A 25 5.87 2.14 -10.36
C GLN A 25 5.39 2.14 -8.90
N TRP A 26 4.11 2.39 -8.65
CA TRP A 26 3.60 2.61 -7.29
C TRP A 26 3.85 1.47 -6.32
N LYS A 27 3.75 0.22 -6.74
CA LYS A 27 4.04 -0.93 -5.86
C LYS A 27 5.49 -0.97 -5.41
N ALA A 28 6.42 -0.74 -6.35
CA ALA A 28 7.85 -0.73 -6.05
C ALA A 28 8.22 0.45 -5.13
N LYS A 29 7.69 1.65 -5.42
CA LYS A 29 7.93 2.83 -4.58
C LYS A 29 7.29 2.70 -3.21
N LEU A 30 6.08 2.16 -3.12
CA LEU A 30 5.41 1.89 -1.84
C LEU A 30 6.21 0.89 -0.99
N ARG A 31 6.79 -0.14 -1.61
CA ARG A 31 7.67 -1.08 -0.91
C ARG A 31 8.90 -0.38 -0.34
N VAL A 32 9.53 0.51 -1.11
CA VAL A 32 10.64 1.34 -0.60
C VAL A 32 10.18 2.22 0.57
N CYS A 33 8.99 2.82 0.51
CA CYS A 33 8.43 3.57 1.64
C CYS A 33 8.19 2.69 2.88
N TRP A 34 7.79 1.43 2.71
CA TRP A 34 7.70 0.49 3.82
C TRP A 34 9.06 0.20 4.43
N GLU A 35 10.07 -0.08 3.61
CA GLU A 35 11.42 -0.41 4.09
C GLU A 35 12.11 0.78 4.77
N THR A 36 11.96 1.98 4.22
CA THR A 36 12.62 3.20 4.71
C THR A 36 11.80 3.96 5.76
N GLY A 37 10.48 3.73 5.84
CA GLY A 37 9.56 4.53 6.66
C GLY A 37 9.32 5.96 6.13
N VAL A 38 9.90 6.31 4.98
CA VAL A 38 9.83 7.65 4.38
C VAL A 38 8.72 7.66 3.34
N TYR A 39 7.72 8.51 3.55
CA TYR A 39 6.61 8.70 2.63
C TYR A 39 6.67 10.11 2.04
N PRO A 40 6.33 10.31 0.76
CA PRO A 40 6.17 11.64 0.19
C PRO A 40 5.07 12.40 0.93
N ARG A 41 5.13 13.72 0.89
CA ARG A 41 4.17 14.59 1.60
C ARG A 41 2.71 14.30 1.21
N SER A 42 2.45 13.93 -0.04
CA SER A 42 1.14 13.54 -0.55
C SER A 42 0.57 12.27 0.11
N LEU A 43 1.43 11.42 0.67
CA LEU A 43 1.07 10.15 1.30
C LEU A 43 1.22 10.13 2.82
N CYS A 44 1.75 11.20 3.44
CA CYS A 44 1.95 11.26 4.89
C CYS A 44 0.65 11.00 5.68
N GLN A 45 -0.48 11.53 5.21
CA GLN A 45 -1.78 11.33 5.87
C GLN A 45 -2.31 9.90 5.77
N TYR A 46 -1.86 9.13 4.77
CA TYR A 46 -2.25 7.72 4.55
C TYR A 46 -1.22 6.73 5.10
N LYS A 47 -0.16 7.23 5.76
CA LYS A 47 0.92 6.41 6.33
C LYS A 47 0.38 5.33 7.28
N PRO A 48 -0.54 5.61 8.23
CA PRO A 48 -1.06 4.59 9.15
C PRO A 48 -1.70 3.41 8.40
N GLU A 49 -2.54 3.70 7.42
CA GLU A 49 -3.28 2.70 6.63
C GLU A 49 -2.33 1.89 5.74
N LEU A 50 -1.36 2.54 5.10
CA LEU A 50 -0.34 1.87 4.29
C LEU A 50 0.55 0.96 5.15
N GLN A 51 0.80 1.31 6.41
CA GLN A 51 1.52 0.42 7.33
C GLN A 51 0.64 -0.73 7.83
N HIS A 52 -0.65 -0.54 8.02
CA HIS A 52 -1.57 -1.64 8.32
C HIS A 52 -1.60 -2.66 7.17
N VAL A 53 -1.62 -2.20 5.91
CA VAL A 53 -1.51 -3.07 4.74
C VAL A 53 -0.21 -3.86 4.75
N ARG A 54 0.92 -3.21 5.06
CA ARG A 54 2.20 -3.90 5.20
C ARG A 54 2.16 -4.97 6.29
N ASN A 55 1.59 -4.65 7.45
CA ASN A 55 1.57 -5.56 8.59
C ASN A 55 0.63 -6.75 8.37
N GLY A 56 -0.48 -6.55 7.66
CA GLY A 56 -1.46 -7.61 7.39
C GLY A 56 -1.12 -8.47 6.17
N GLY A 57 -0.88 -7.84 5.01
CA GLY A 57 -0.63 -8.56 3.75
C GLY A 57 0.83 -8.66 3.35
N GLY A 58 1.64 -7.67 3.75
CA GLY A 58 3.07 -7.64 3.41
C GLY A 58 3.37 -7.45 1.92
N PRO A 59 4.66 -7.54 1.55
CA PRO A 59 5.12 -7.31 0.17
C PRO A 59 4.55 -8.31 -0.85
N ASN A 60 4.39 -9.58 -0.45
CA ASN A 60 3.90 -10.65 -1.33
C ASN A 60 2.41 -10.49 -1.68
N TRP A 61 1.63 -9.89 -0.79
CA TRP A 61 0.24 -9.54 -1.10
C TRP A 61 0.19 -8.35 -2.07
N LEU A 62 1.03 -7.33 -1.86
CA LEU A 62 1.05 -6.14 -2.71
C LEU A 62 1.38 -6.47 -4.17
N THR A 63 2.28 -7.44 -4.42
CA THR A 63 2.60 -7.87 -5.79
C THR A 63 1.38 -8.48 -6.50
N GLN A 64 0.55 -9.22 -5.77
CA GLN A 64 -0.65 -9.88 -6.28
C GLN A 64 -1.88 -8.97 -6.33
N PHE A 65 -1.92 -7.94 -5.48
CA PHE A 65 -3.03 -6.98 -5.39
C PHE A 65 -3.37 -6.34 -6.74
N ARG A 66 -4.67 -6.19 -7.03
CA ARG A 66 -5.18 -5.47 -8.19
C ARG A 66 -6.34 -4.60 -7.72
N PHE A 67 -6.45 -3.40 -8.30
CA PHE A 67 -7.66 -2.62 -8.17
C PHE A 67 -8.75 -3.34 -8.98
N ASP A 68 -9.92 -3.55 -8.39
CA ASP A 68 -11.11 -3.95 -9.13
C ASP A 68 -11.44 -2.79 -10.08
N GLY A 69 -11.62 -3.11 -11.37
CA GLY A 69 -11.73 -2.13 -12.46
C GLY A 69 -13.15 -1.66 -12.68
#